data_AF-A0A2L2WSA4-F1
#
_entry.id   AF-A0A2L2WSA4-F1
#
_cell.length_a   1.000
_cell.length_b   1.000
_cell.length_c   1.000
_cell.angle_alpha   90.00
_cell.angle_beta   90.00
_cell.angle_gamma   90.00
#
_symmetry.space_group_name_H-M   'P 1'
#
loop_
_entity.id
_entity.type
_entity.pdbx_description
1 polymer ?
#
loop_
_entity_poly.entity_id
_entity_poly.type
_entity_poly.pdbx_seq_one_letter_code
_entity_poly.pdbx_strand_id
1 'polypeptide(L)'
;MATKKEVLEQSQKAIGDFFTLAKYLLGENAPYDINEIPKDSPFYETAKAISDECGLDWENMSHEDSNRVMLNMLSEYFCNIQPDEKYDAILTISFKKVD
;
A
#
# COMPACT_ATOMS: atom_id res chain seq x y z
N MET A 1 1.70 -25.20 -6.21
CA MET A 1 1.58 -24.10 -7.18
C MET A 1 0.16 -23.58 -7.09
N ALA A 2 -0.02 -22.26 -7.00
CA ALA A 2 -1.35 -21.67 -7.01
C ALA A 2 -2.03 -21.90 -8.36
N THR A 3 -3.34 -22.08 -8.35
CA THR A 3 -4.18 -22.15 -9.53
C THR A 3 -4.33 -20.76 -10.15
N LYS A 4 -4.65 -20.70 -11.46
CA LYS A 4 -4.95 -19.43 -12.14
C LYS A 4 -6.01 -18.58 -11.41
N LYS A 5 -6.99 -19.23 -10.77
CA LYS A 5 -8.03 -18.55 -9.98
C LYS A 5 -7.44 -17.88 -8.73
N GLU A 6 -6.61 -18.60 -7.98
CA GLU A 6 -5.97 -18.06 -6.76
C GLU A 6 -5.01 -16.92 -7.11
N VAL A 7 -4.22 -17.04 -8.18
CA VAL A 7 -3.33 -15.98 -8.68
C VAL A 7 -4.14 -14.73 -9.05
N LEU A 8 -5.29 -14.89 -9.73
CA LEU A 8 -6.17 -13.79 -10.07
C LEU A 8 -6.76 -13.09 -8.83
N GLU A 9 -7.26 -13.86 -7.85
CA GLU A 9 -7.81 -13.32 -6.61
C GLU A 9 -6.75 -12.56 -5.81
N GLN A 10 -5.51 -13.08 -5.75
CA GLN A 10 -4.37 -12.41 -5.11
C GLN A 10 -4.03 -11.09 -5.80
N SER A 11 -3.98 -11.08 -7.14
CA SER A 11 -3.69 -9.87 -7.93
C SER A 11 -4.74 -8.78 -7.70
N GLN A 12 -6.02 -9.17 -7.75
CA GLN A 12 -7.14 -8.25 -7.56
C GLN A 12 -7.12 -7.64 -6.15
N LYS A 13 -6.82 -8.47 -5.14
CA LYS A 13 -6.65 -7.99 -3.76
C LYS A 13 -5.47 -7.01 -3.66
N ALA A 14 -4.30 -7.36 -4.20
CA ALA A 14 -3.12 -6.51 -4.14
C ALA A 14 -3.34 -5.13 -4.79
N ILE A 15 -4.01 -5.10 -5.95
CA ILE A 15 -4.39 -3.84 -6.61
C ILE A 15 -5.37 -3.03 -5.74
N GLY A 16 -6.38 -3.68 -5.16
CA GLY A 16 -7.33 -3.03 -4.26
C GLY A 16 -6.66 -2.46 -3.00
N ASP A 17 -5.74 -3.20 -2.41
CA ASP A 17 -4.94 -2.77 -1.27
C ASP A 17 -4.08 -1.56 -1.64
N PHE A 18 -3.39 -1.59 -2.80
CA PHE A 18 -2.59 -0.47 -3.29
C PHE A 18 -3.44 0.79 -3.52
N PHE A 19 -4.60 0.68 -4.16
CA PHE A 19 -5.47 1.84 -4.36
C PHE A 19 -6.00 2.40 -3.04
N THR A 20 -6.30 1.53 -2.07
CA THR A 20 -6.76 1.95 -0.74
C THR A 20 -5.66 2.72 -0.02
N LEU A 21 -4.43 2.21 -0.04
CA LEU A 21 -3.26 2.88 0.52
C LEU A 21 -2.98 4.22 -0.18
N ALA A 22 -2.92 4.22 -1.52
CA ALA A 22 -2.64 5.42 -2.29
C ALA A 22 -3.67 6.52 -2.03
N LYS A 23 -4.96 6.16 -1.93
CA LYS A 23 -6.01 7.13 -1.57
C LYS A 23 -5.86 7.67 -0.15
N TYR A 24 -5.41 6.85 0.78
CA TYR A 24 -5.15 7.27 2.16
C TYR A 24 -3.96 8.23 2.26
N LEU A 25 -2.85 7.90 1.58
CA LEU A 25 -1.60 8.67 1.66
C LEU A 25 -1.56 9.92 0.77
N LEU A 26 -2.37 9.97 -0.30
CA LEU A 26 -2.35 11.05 -1.29
C LEU A 26 -3.68 11.81 -1.37
N GLY A 27 -4.63 11.51 -0.49
CA GLY A 27 -5.93 12.16 -0.43
C GLY A 27 -5.92 13.51 0.29
N GLU A 28 -7.06 14.20 0.30
CA GLU A 28 -7.20 15.51 0.98
C GLU A 28 -6.93 15.45 2.49
N ASN A 29 -7.21 14.30 3.12
CA ASN A 29 -6.97 14.04 4.54
C ASN A 29 -5.74 13.15 4.76
N ALA A 30 -4.77 13.20 3.83
CA ALA A 30 -3.53 12.47 3.99
C ALA A 30 -2.81 12.90 5.28
N PRO A 31 -2.18 11.95 6.00
CA PRO A 31 -1.33 12.31 7.11
C PRO A 31 -0.18 13.20 6.62
N TYR A 32 0.11 14.28 7.35
CA TYR A 32 1.28 15.10 7.07
C TYR A 32 2.56 14.32 7.37
N ASP A 33 2.55 13.62 8.51
CA ASP A 33 3.60 12.71 8.92
C ASP A 33 3.07 11.30 9.20
N ILE A 34 3.76 10.28 8.66
CA ILE A 34 3.25 8.92 8.68
C ILE A 34 3.25 8.32 10.09
N ASN A 35 4.16 8.77 10.95
CA ASN A 35 4.23 8.33 12.33
C ASN A 35 3.10 8.90 13.21
N GLU A 36 2.32 9.85 12.69
CA GLU A 36 1.15 10.44 13.36
C GLU A 36 -0.16 9.70 13.02
N ILE A 37 -0.13 8.68 12.15
CA ILE A 37 -1.35 7.95 11.80
C ILE A 37 -1.96 7.26 13.03
N PRO A 38 -3.30 7.17 13.12
CA PRO A 38 -3.97 6.51 14.24
C PRO A 38 -3.54 5.04 14.37
N LYS A 39 -3.39 4.55 15.62
CA LYS A 39 -2.98 3.16 15.90
C LYS A 39 -3.99 2.11 15.43
N ASP A 40 -5.26 2.51 15.27
CA ASP A 40 -6.33 1.69 14.71
C ASP A 40 -6.41 1.77 13.17
N SER A 41 -5.55 2.58 12.54
CA SER A 41 -5.42 2.60 11.09
C SER A 41 -4.99 1.23 10.57
N PRO A 42 -5.59 0.73 9.48
CA PRO A 42 -5.16 -0.53 8.86
C PRO A 42 -3.72 -0.47 8.32
N PHE A 43 -3.11 0.72 8.26
CA PHE A 43 -1.76 0.94 7.77
C PHE A 43 -0.72 1.15 8.88
N TYR A 44 -1.12 1.22 10.15
CA TYR A 44 -0.22 1.52 11.27
C TYR A 44 0.92 0.51 11.39
N GLU A 45 0.58 -0.77 11.44
CA GLU A 45 1.57 -1.83 11.62
C GLU A 45 2.55 -1.91 10.44
N THR A 46 2.05 -1.74 9.20
CA THR A 46 2.91 -1.70 8.01
C THR A 46 3.87 -0.50 8.05
N ALA A 47 3.37 0.70 8.35
CA ALA A 47 4.21 1.90 8.44
C ALA A 47 5.30 1.74 9.50
N LYS A 48 4.94 1.15 10.64
CA LYS A 48 5.87 0.89 11.74
C LYS A 48 6.92 -0.15 11.38
N ALA A 49 6.52 -1.26 10.75
CA ALA A 49 7.45 -2.29 10.29
C ALA A 49 8.47 -1.71 9.29
N ILE A 50 8.03 -0.90 8.32
CA ILE A 50 8.92 -0.26 7.35
C ILE A 50 9.85 0.76 8.02
N SER A 51 9.35 1.52 9.01
CA SER A 51 10.18 2.42 9.82
C SER A 51 11.31 1.66 10.52
N ASP A 52 10.97 0.51 11.13
CA ASP A 52 11.94 -0.35 11.82
C ASP A 52 12.97 -0.93 10.83
N GLU A 53 12.54 -1.39 9.64
CA GLU A 53 13.42 -1.86 8.56
C GLU A 53 14.37 -0.76 8.05
N CYS A 54 13.91 0.49 8.04
CA CYS A 54 14.72 1.65 7.69
C CYS A 54 15.65 2.12 8.82
N GLY A 55 15.52 1.54 10.03
CA GLY A 55 16.30 1.92 11.21
C GLY A 55 15.93 3.30 11.77
N LEU A 56 14.67 3.71 11.63
CA LEU A 56 14.18 5.03 12.03
C LEU A 56 13.56 5.01 13.42
N ASP A 57 13.70 6.12 14.16
CA ASP A 57 12.99 6.33 15.43
C ASP A 57 11.56 6.78 15.15
N TRP A 58 10.59 5.88 15.33
CA TRP A 58 9.16 6.14 15.09
C TRP A 58 8.64 7.36 15.85
N GLU A 59 9.08 7.57 17.09
CA GLU A 59 8.54 8.62 17.97
C GLU A 59 9.17 9.98 17.67
N ASN A 60 10.41 10.01 17.17
CA ASN A 60 11.17 11.23 16.87
C ASN A 60 11.51 11.39 15.38
N MET A 61 10.66 10.84 14.50
CA MET A 61 10.86 10.84 13.06
C MET A 61 10.83 12.26 12.48
N SER A 62 11.76 12.58 11.59
CA SER A 62 11.69 13.83 10.81
C SER A 62 10.66 13.73 9.68
N HIS A 63 10.21 14.88 9.15
CA HIS A 63 9.30 14.88 8.00
C HIS A 63 9.89 14.16 6.77
N GLU A 64 11.21 14.25 6.57
CA GLU A 64 11.88 13.55 5.46
C GLU A 64 11.89 12.04 5.67
N ASP A 65 12.14 11.57 6.91
CA ASP A 65 12.07 10.15 7.27
C ASP A 65 10.65 9.60 7.14
N SER A 66 9.67 10.40 7.54
CA SER A 66 8.24 10.13 7.38
C SER A 66 7.85 9.95 5.92
N ASN A 67 8.28 10.87 5.04
CA ASN A 67 8.11 10.73 3.59
C ASN A 67 8.81 9.48 3.04
N ARG A 68 9.99 9.14 3.56
CA ARG A 68 10.71 7.93 3.16
C ARG A 68 9.92 6.67 3.49
N VAL A 69 9.32 6.58 4.67
CA VAL A 69 8.45 5.46 5.05
C VAL A 69 7.21 5.42 4.15
N MET A 70 6.56 6.55 3.91
CA MET A 70 5.41 6.66 2.99
C MET A 70 5.74 6.12 1.58
N LEU A 71 6.88 6.51 1.02
CA LEU A 71 7.32 6.04 -0.30
C LEU A 71 7.61 4.54 -0.32
N ASN A 72 8.22 4.00 0.75
CA ASN A 72 8.44 2.56 0.88
C ASN A 72 7.12 1.78 1.00
N MET A 73 6.12 2.31 1.73
CA MET A 73 4.78 1.69 1.79
C MET A 73 4.15 1.59 0.39
N LEU A 74 4.19 2.68 -0.38
CA LEU A 74 3.68 2.70 -1.75
C LEU A 74 4.43 1.72 -2.65
N SER A 75 5.76 1.66 -2.51
CA SER A 75 6.61 0.74 -3.28
C SER A 75 6.29 -0.72 -2.95
N GLU A 76 6.15 -1.06 -1.67
CA GLU A 76 5.85 -2.43 -1.24
C GLU A 76 4.49 -2.89 -1.77
N TYR A 77 3.45 -2.07 -1.61
CA TYR A 77 2.11 -2.40 -2.09
C TYR A 77 2.07 -2.50 -3.62
N PHE A 78 2.83 -1.66 -4.33
CA PHE A 78 2.94 -1.75 -5.79
C PHE A 78 3.65 -3.02 -6.24
N CYS A 79 4.78 -3.36 -5.61
CA CYS A 79 5.52 -4.58 -5.92
C CYS A 79 4.70 -5.85 -5.66
N ASN A 80 3.81 -5.83 -4.65
CA ASN A 80 2.90 -6.93 -4.34
C ASN A 80 1.82 -7.18 -5.42
N ILE A 81 1.66 -6.29 -6.42
CA ILE A 81 0.73 -6.50 -7.53
C ILE A 81 1.21 -7.61 -8.49
N GLN A 82 2.49 -7.99 -8.46
CA GLN A 82 3.06 -9.02 -9.32
C GLN A 82 2.70 -10.44 -8.82
N PRO A 83 1.82 -11.18 -9.50
CA PRO A 83 1.19 -12.33 -8.86
C PRO A 83 1.82 -13.68 -9.22
N ASP A 84 2.62 -13.78 -10.29
CA ASP A 84 3.37 -15.00 -10.67
C ASP A 84 4.25 -14.70 -11.90
N GLU A 85 5.43 -15.33 -12.04
CA GLU A 85 6.31 -15.18 -13.21
C GLU A 85 5.70 -15.69 -14.53
N LYS A 86 4.63 -16.50 -14.47
CA LYS A 86 4.01 -17.15 -15.63
C LYS A 86 2.83 -16.39 -16.22
N TYR A 87 2.35 -15.34 -15.56
CA TYR A 87 1.13 -14.63 -15.95
C TYR A 87 1.33 -13.11 -15.91
N ASP A 88 1.07 -12.44 -17.04
CA ASP A 88 0.96 -10.99 -17.06
C ASP A 88 -0.37 -10.53 -16.44
N ALA A 89 -0.30 -9.53 -15.55
CA ALA A 89 -1.49 -8.90 -15.00
C ALA A 89 -2.12 -7.97 -16.05
N ILE A 90 -3.40 -8.17 -16.35
CA ILE A 90 -4.20 -7.26 -17.21
C ILE A 90 -5.22 -6.55 -16.33
N LEU A 91 -5.07 -5.24 -16.14
CA LEU A 91 -6.05 -4.41 -15.46
C LEU A 91 -7.12 -3.93 -16.45
N THR A 92 -8.36 -4.38 -16.26
CA THR A 92 -9.53 -3.84 -16.98
C THR A 92 -10.40 -3.09 -15.99
N ILE A 93 -10.55 -1.78 -16.20
CA ILE A 93 -11.45 -0.93 -15.41
C ILE A 93 -12.69 -0.63 -16.26
N SER A 94 -13.86 -1.03 -15.79
CA SER A 94 -15.15 -0.74 -16.43
C SER A 94 -16.07 -0.03 -15.45
N PHE A 95 -16.69 1.06 -15.90
CA PHE A 95 -17.63 1.84 -15.11
C PHE A 95 -19.05 1.67 -15.67
N LYS A 96 -20.04 1.59 -14.78
CA LYS A 96 -21.46 1.71 -15.12
C LYS A 96 -21.99 3.00 -14.49
N LYS A 97 -22.87 3.70 -15.21
CA LYS A 97 -23.59 4.86 -14.71
C LYS A 97 -24.40 4.47 -13.45
N VAL A 98 -24.36 5.32 -12.43
CA VAL A 98 -25.29 5.25 -11.30
C VAL A 98 -26.58 5.92 -11.77
N ASP A 99 -27.68 5.17 -11.78
CA ASP A 99 -29.03 5.68 -12.06
C ASP A 99 -29.56 6.53 -10.90
#